data_AF-A0A949WUU5-F1
#
_entry.id   AF-A0A949WUU5-F1
#
_cell.length_a   1.000
_cell.length_b   1.000
_cell.length_c   1.000
_cell.angle_alpha   90.00
_cell.angle_beta   90.00
_cell.angle_gamma   90.00
#
_symmetry.space_group_name_H-M   'P 1'
#
loop_
_entity.id
_entity.type
_entity.pdbx_description
1 polymer ?
#
loop_
_entity_poly.entity_id
_entity_poly.type
_entity_poly.pdbx_seq_one_letter_code
_entity_poly.pdbx_strand_id
1 'polypeptide(L)'
;MIKILSKSHINRENNANCDTNYWQIQQNIKSLIKYYLTKEELNERLKDLPLQLQQPQPRPWKPIDWQSINCEQIIGIDLEVFLSILIGAIDTEAPIRGYTQTSRLYLQKLHPQMAQYVGGTIDDNGKLIEPGLWEKEERQHTPALIRVYQQLTGEKITPKLRTVRGYLPTNNPYEDLYRHALHRIATEFGATCLYLWLMAHTTGSLQDILEQLAIDEINHMTKFWGFGVWAYPDTSAIKITKTLIKTRHQNYKRNSLIRTLKRMMQTLQWDSWSFSNKTSLLFTFTSAIHQLWIWNNTLTPPYLNELFGDTGIHYSKSFVPNA
;
A
#
# COMPACT_ATOMS: atom_id res chain seq x y z
N MET A 1 -41.99 -9.52 -15.34
CA MET A 1 -42.05 -10.50 -16.45
C MET A 1 -40.62 -10.65 -16.98
N ILE A 2 -39.88 -11.60 -16.41
CA ILE A 2 -38.44 -11.79 -16.61
C ILE A 2 -38.27 -12.89 -17.65
N LYS A 3 -37.67 -12.57 -18.81
CA LYS A 3 -37.40 -13.55 -19.86
C LYS A 3 -36.00 -14.13 -19.61
N ILE A 4 -35.98 -15.32 -19.02
CA ILE A 4 -34.82 -16.19 -18.92
C ILE A 4 -34.51 -16.71 -20.31
N LEU A 5 -33.36 -16.33 -20.88
CA LEU A 5 -32.83 -16.96 -22.10
C LEU A 5 -31.77 -18.00 -21.71
N SER A 6 -32.25 -19.24 -21.70
CA SER A 6 -31.63 -20.49 -22.14
C SER A 6 -30.11 -20.52 -22.37
N LYS A 7 -29.46 -21.39 -21.60
CA LYS A 7 -28.18 -22.04 -21.91
C LYS A 7 -28.37 -23.01 -23.09
N SER A 8 -27.56 -22.88 -24.14
CA SER A 8 -26.67 -23.95 -24.66
C SER A 8 -26.10 -23.59 -26.02
N HIS A 9 -24.79 -23.30 -26.08
CA HIS A 9 -23.92 -23.86 -27.10
C HIS A 9 -22.48 -23.86 -26.57
N ILE A 10 -22.01 -25.07 -26.26
CA ILE A 10 -20.63 -25.38 -25.98
C ILE A 10 -19.89 -25.23 -27.31
N ASN A 11 -19.20 -24.11 -27.51
CA ASN A 11 -18.15 -23.99 -28.52
C ASN A 11 -16.79 -24.10 -27.83
N ARG A 12 -16.11 -25.19 -28.18
CA ARG A 12 -14.79 -25.60 -27.71
C ARG A 12 -13.73 -24.94 -28.59
N GLU A 13 -13.68 -23.61 -28.57
CA GLU A 13 -12.67 -22.80 -29.26
C GLU A 13 -12.38 -21.58 -28.38
N ASN A 14 -11.51 -21.69 -27.37
CA ASN A 14 -11.04 -20.50 -26.63
C ASN A 14 -9.69 -20.67 -25.89
N ASN A 15 -8.92 -21.73 -26.15
CA ASN A 15 -7.65 -21.92 -25.43
C ASN A 15 -6.48 -21.11 -26.01
N ALA A 16 -6.55 -20.60 -27.24
CA ALA A 16 -5.44 -19.83 -27.83
C ALA A 16 -5.39 -18.34 -27.40
N ASN A 17 -6.52 -17.78 -26.95
CA ASN A 17 -6.65 -16.34 -26.61
C ASN A 17 -6.40 -16.04 -25.12
N CYS A 18 -6.54 -17.04 -24.24
CA CYS A 18 -6.29 -16.87 -22.80
C CYS A 18 -4.78 -16.83 -22.48
N ASP A 19 -4.00 -17.69 -23.13
CA ASP A 19 -2.57 -17.84 -22.88
C ASP A 19 -1.74 -16.66 -23.39
N THR A 20 -2.13 -16.06 -24.52
CA THR A 20 -1.48 -14.87 -25.11
C THR A 20 -1.62 -13.65 -24.20
N ASN A 21 -2.78 -13.48 -23.56
CA ASN A 21 -3.04 -12.35 -22.66
C ASN A 21 -2.22 -12.47 -21.37
N TYR A 22 -2.14 -13.66 -20.77
CA TYR A 22 -1.39 -13.88 -19.52
C TYR A 22 0.11 -13.56 -19.66
N TRP A 23 0.76 -14.04 -20.72
CA TRP A 23 2.19 -13.77 -20.93
C TRP A 23 2.45 -12.28 -21.15
N GLN A 24 1.61 -11.60 -21.91
CA GLN A 24 1.71 -10.16 -22.11
C GLN A 24 1.59 -9.40 -20.78
N ILE A 25 0.58 -9.71 -19.97
CA ILE A 25 0.39 -9.12 -18.64
C ILE A 25 1.61 -9.36 -17.74
N GLN A 26 2.17 -10.58 -17.73
CA GLN A 26 3.38 -10.85 -16.96
C GLN A 26 4.59 -10.02 -17.41
N GLN A 27 4.77 -9.83 -18.72
CA GLN A 27 5.86 -8.98 -19.24
C GLN A 27 5.63 -7.51 -18.89
N ASN A 28 4.39 -7.03 -18.93
CA ASN A 28 4.03 -5.70 -18.45
C ASN A 28 4.39 -5.55 -16.96
N ILE A 29 3.98 -6.49 -16.11
CA ILE A 29 4.31 -6.50 -14.67
C ILE A 29 5.83 -6.46 -14.46
N LYS A 30 6.60 -7.30 -15.16
CA LYS A 30 8.07 -7.31 -15.06
C LYS A 30 8.67 -5.97 -15.44
N SER A 31 8.18 -5.38 -16.52
CA SER A 31 8.67 -4.09 -17.03
C SER A 31 8.36 -2.97 -16.04
N LEU A 32 7.14 -2.93 -15.50
CA LEU A 32 6.71 -1.97 -14.48
C LEU A 32 7.54 -2.11 -13.19
N ILE A 33 7.71 -3.32 -12.68
CA ILE A 33 8.55 -3.56 -11.48
C ILE A 33 10.00 -3.13 -11.74
N LYS A 34 10.57 -3.49 -12.89
CA LYS A 34 11.93 -3.10 -13.27
C LYS A 34 12.08 -1.59 -13.42
N TYR A 35 11.02 -0.88 -13.79
CA TYR A 35 11.05 0.57 -13.97
C TYR A 35 10.85 1.32 -12.63
N TYR A 36 9.82 0.96 -11.88
CA TYR A 36 9.39 1.71 -10.70
C TYR A 36 10.10 1.32 -9.40
N LEU A 37 10.56 0.08 -9.29
CA LEU A 37 11.19 -0.48 -8.08
C LEU A 37 12.70 -0.70 -8.27
N THR A 38 13.36 0.11 -9.09
CA THR A 38 14.83 0.10 -9.17
C THR A 38 15.44 0.53 -7.84
N LYS A 39 16.64 0.03 -7.55
CA LYS A 39 17.39 0.43 -6.35
C LYS A 39 17.59 1.95 -6.32
N GLU A 40 17.91 2.54 -7.47
CA GLU A 40 18.17 3.96 -7.63
C GLU A 40 16.93 4.77 -7.23
N GLU A 41 15.77 4.42 -7.76
CA GLU A 41 14.54 5.17 -7.48
C GLU A 41 14.00 4.96 -6.07
N LEU A 42 14.23 3.79 -5.47
CA LEU A 42 13.90 3.56 -4.06
C LEU A 42 14.87 4.34 -3.15
N ASN A 43 16.15 4.46 -3.52
CA ASN A 43 17.11 5.26 -2.74
C ASN A 43 16.82 6.74 -2.82
N GLU A 44 16.54 7.29 -4.00
CA GLU A 44 16.22 8.71 -4.16
C GLU A 44 14.98 9.11 -3.36
N ARG A 45 13.92 8.30 -3.41
CA ARG A 45 12.72 8.51 -2.58
C ARG A 45 13.01 8.46 -1.07
N LEU A 46 13.91 7.56 -0.63
CA LEU A 46 14.28 7.50 0.78
C LEU A 46 15.12 8.71 1.21
N LYS A 47 16.07 9.15 0.37
CA LYS A 47 16.92 10.33 0.61
C LYS A 47 16.12 11.64 0.68
N ASP A 48 14.98 11.69 0.03
CA ASP A 48 14.06 12.83 0.08
C ASP A 48 13.32 12.94 1.42
N LEU A 49 13.19 11.85 2.20
CA LEU A 49 12.44 11.87 3.46
C LEU A 49 12.94 12.91 4.47
N PRO A 50 14.24 13.02 4.80
CA PRO A 50 14.72 14.06 5.72
C PRO A 50 14.36 15.48 5.29
N LEU A 51 14.38 15.78 3.98
CA LEU A 51 13.96 17.08 3.47
C LEU A 51 12.45 17.28 3.66
N GLN A 52 11.63 16.28 3.35
CA GLN A 52 10.18 16.36 3.52
C GLN A 52 9.73 16.43 4.99
N LEU A 53 10.51 15.90 5.93
CA LEU A 53 10.28 16.09 7.37
C LEU A 53 10.40 17.57 7.76
N GLN A 54 11.25 18.34 7.08
CA GLN A 54 11.49 19.75 7.35
C GLN A 54 10.58 20.66 6.51
N GLN A 55 10.39 20.32 5.24
CA GLN A 55 9.67 21.12 4.25
C GLN A 55 8.68 20.23 3.50
N PRO A 56 7.55 19.86 4.13
CA PRO A 56 6.59 18.94 3.53
C PRO A 56 5.89 19.58 2.33
N GLN A 57 6.14 19.05 1.13
CA GLN A 57 5.49 19.48 -0.11
C GLN A 57 4.86 18.29 -0.84
N PRO A 58 3.54 18.33 -1.13
CA PRO A 58 2.88 17.25 -1.85
C PRO A 58 3.40 17.17 -3.28
N ARG A 59 3.66 15.94 -3.74
CA ARG A 59 4.02 15.72 -5.14
C ARG A 59 2.86 16.17 -6.06
N PRO A 60 3.12 17.03 -7.06
CA PRO A 60 2.11 17.31 -8.07
C PRO A 60 1.89 16.08 -8.95
N TRP A 61 0.62 15.73 -9.17
CA TRP A 61 0.27 14.71 -10.15
C TRP A 61 0.39 15.27 -11.57
N LYS A 62 0.81 14.41 -12.51
CA LYS A 62 0.77 14.78 -13.93
C LYS A 62 -0.68 15.06 -14.36
N PRO A 63 -0.91 15.97 -15.34
CA PRO A 63 -2.25 16.18 -15.89
C PRO A 63 -2.82 14.88 -16.46
N ILE A 64 -4.11 14.62 -16.20
CA ILE A 64 -4.83 13.43 -16.68
C ILE A 64 -5.93 13.87 -17.62
N ASP A 65 -5.97 13.28 -18.81
CA ASP A 65 -7.11 13.43 -19.72
C ASP A 65 -8.27 12.53 -19.24
N TRP A 66 -9.08 13.08 -18.36
CA TRP A 66 -10.21 12.36 -17.77
C TRP A 66 -11.31 11.98 -18.77
N GLN A 67 -11.38 12.66 -19.91
CA GLN A 67 -12.45 12.44 -20.90
C GLN A 67 -12.15 11.25 -21.80
N SER A 68 -10.89 10.85 -21.93
CA SER A 68 -10.49 9.69 -22.72
C SER A 68 -10.54 8.36 -21.95
N ILE A 69 -10.90 8.38 -20.65
CA ILE A 69 -11.04 7.17 -19.85
C ILE A 69 -12.26 6.37 -20.32
N ASN A 70 -12.04 5.12 -20.71
CA ASN A 70 -13.11 4.22 -21.20
C ASN A 70 -12.80 2.74 -20.90
N CYS A 71 -13.77 1.87 -21.13
CA CYS A 71 -13.68 0.44 -20.81
C CYS A 71 -12.72 -0.32 -21.73
N GLU A 72 -12.49 0.15 -22.95
CA GLU A 72 -11.57 -0.46 -23.92
C GLU A 72 -10.10 -0.36 -23.45
N GLN A 73 -9.81 0.54 -22.51
CA GLN A 73 -8.50 0.66 -21.88
C GLN A 73 -8.21 -0.46 -20.87
N ILE A 74 -9.18 -1.28 -20.49
CA ILE A 74 -9.01 -2.41 -19.56
C ILE A 74 -8.72 -3.67 -20.38
N ILE A 75 -7.59 -4.32 -20.09
CA ILE A 75 -7.11 -5.49 -20.84
C ILE A 75 -6.85 -6.68 -19.91
N GLY A 76 -7.21 -7.88 -20.37
CA GLY A 76 -6.85 -9.14 -19.69
C GLY A 76 -7.57 -9.41 -18.37
N ILE A 77 -8.47 -8.54 -17.93
CA ILE A 77 -9.38 -8.74 -16.80
C ILE A 77 -10.80 -8.29 -17.16
N ASP A 78 -11.79 -8.93 -16.56
CA ASP A 78 -13.19 -8.55 -16.75
C ASP A 78 -13.48 -7.20 -16.08
N LEU A 79 -14.30 -6.38 -16.74
CA LEU A 79 -14.71 -5.06 -16.24
C LEU A 79 -15.32 -5.15 -14.83
N GLU A 80 -16.17 -6.15 -14.57
CA GLU A 80 -16.80 -6.33 -13.24
C GLU A 80 -15.76 -6.60 -12.14
N VAL A 81 -14.70 -7.36 -12.46
CA VAL A 81 -13.60 -7.61 -11.54
C VAL A 81 -12.82 -6.31 -11.30
N PHE A 82 -12.48 -5.57 -12.35
CA PHE A 82 -11.80 -4.28 -12.24
C PHE A 82 -12.60 -3.28 -11.38
N LEU A 83 -13.89 -3.13 -11.66
CA LEU A 83 -14.78 -2.25 -10.89
C LEU A 83 -14.89 -2.70 -9.42
N SER A 84 -14.95 -4.00 -9.15
CA SER A 84 -14.95 -4.53 -7.78
C SER A 84 -13.66 -4.19 -7.03
N ILE A 85 -12.52 -4.22 -7.72
CA ILE A 85 -11.23 -3.78 -7.16
C ILE A 85 -11.25 -2.29 -6.84
N LEU A 86 -11.74 -1.45 -7.76
CA LEU A 86 -11.85 0.00 -7.53
C LEU A 86 -12.71 0.31 -6.31
N ILE A 87 -13.87 -0.33 -6.18
CA ILE A 87 -14.73 -0.18 -5.00
C ILE A 87 -13.97 -0.56 -3.73
N GLY A 88 -13.23 -1.66 -3.77
CA GLY A 88 -12.43 -2.11 -2.63
C GLY A 88 -11.30 -1.16 -2.25
N ALA A 89 -10.63 -0.56 -3.24
CA ALA A 89 -9.63 0.47 -3.02
C ALA A 89 -10.27 1.73 -2.43
N ILE A 90 -11.36 2.24 -3.02
CA ILE A 90 -12.12 3.41 -2.51
C ILE A 90 -12.53 3.22 -1.05
N ASP A 91 -13.10 2.08 -0.69
CA ASP A 91 -13.48 1.75 0.69
C ASP A 91 -12.28 1.71 1.63
N THR A 92 -11.13 1.26 1.12
CA THR A 92 -9.90 1.15 1.89
C THR A 92 -9.28 2.52 2.14
N GLU A 93 -9.21 3.39 1.12
CA GLU A 93 -8.59 4.72 1.21
C GLU A 93 -9.46 5.76 1.94
N ALA A 94 -10.80 5.66 1.82
CA ALA A 94 -11.69 6.72 2.28
C ALA A 94 -11.50 7.19 3.75
N PRO A 95 -11.23 6.32 4.74
CA PRO A 95 -11.00 6.77 6.11
C PRO A 95 -9.54 7.18 6.39
N ILE A 96 -8.81 7.72 5.40
CA ILE A 96 -7.40 8.12 5.50
C ILE A 96 -7.08 9.00 6.71
N ARG A 97 -7.97 9.94 7.05
CA ARG A 97 -7.81 10.78 8.25
C ARG A 97 -7.65 9.94 9.51
N GLY A 98 -8.45 8.89 9.68
CA GLY A 98 -8.32 8.05 10.85
C GLY A 98 -7.01 7.27 10.85
N TYR A 99 -6.56 6.77 9.71
CA TYR A 99 -5.30 6.02 9.64
C TYR A 99 -4.09 6.89 9.94
N THR A 100 -4.06 8.10 9.39
CA THR A 100 -3.01 9.09 9.61
C THR A 100 -2.94 9.54 11.06
N GLN A 101 -4.09 9.79 11.69
CA GLN A 101 -4.13 10.11 13.13
C GLN A 101 -3.71 8.93 14.01
N THR A 102 -4.11 7.69 13.71
CA THR A 102 -3.63 6.52 14.45
C THR A 102 -2.12 6.37 14.31
N SER A 103 -1.57 6.49 13.11
CA SER A 103 -0.12 6.44 12.88
C SER A 103 0.63 7.54 13.62
N ARG A 104 0.10 8.78 13.63
CA ARG A 104 0.64 9.90 14.41
C ARG A 104 0.76 9.56 15.88
N LEU A 105 -0.28 8.96 16.48
CA LEU A 105 -0.27 8.58 17.90
C LEU A 105 0.81 7.54 18.23
N TYR A 106 1.03 6.55 17.36
CA TYR A 106 2.11 5.57 17.55
C TYR A 106 3.51 6.21 17.42
N LEU A 107 3.66 7.22 16.56
CA LEU A 107 4.94 7.89 16.30
C LEU A 107 5.28 8.99 17.32
N GLN A 108 4.28 9.72 17.82
CA GLN A 108 4.45 11.00 18.53
C GLN A 108 5.47 10.96 19.67
N LYS A 109 5.51 9.86 20.43
CA LYS A 109 6.40 9.73 21.60
C LYS A 109 7.86 9.49 21.21
N LEU A 110 8.11 8.77 20.12
CA LEU A 110 9.45 8.29 19.76
C LEU A 110 10.05 9.08 18.60
N HIS A 111 9.22 9.49 17.64
CA HIS A 111 9.62 10.14 16.41
C HIS A 111 8.64 11.26 16.05
N PRO A 112 8.67 12.40 16.78
CA PRO A 112 7.69 13.48 16.62
C PRO A 112 7.69 14.11 15.21
N GLN A 113 8.86 14.21 14.56
CA GLN A 113 8.95 14.71 13.18
C GLN A 113 8.20 13.80 12.19
N MET A 114 8.38 12.48 12.32
CA MET A 114 7.63 11.51 11.50
C MET A 114 6.14 11.54 11.85
N ALA A 115 5.77 11.76 13.11
CA ALA A 115 4.37 11.92 13.51
C ALA A 115 3.72 13.13 12.81
N GLN A 116 4.42 14.27 12.76
CA GLN A 116 3.98 15.47 12.06
C GLN A 116 3.91 15.24 10.54
N TYR A 117 4.91 14.59 9.95
CA TYR A 117 4.90 14.21 8.53
C TYR A 117 3.68 13.35 8.16
N VAL A 118 3.33 12.38 9.02
CA VAL A 118 2.25 11.42 8.78
C VAL A 118 0.87 12.04 9.02
N GLY A 119 0.63 12.56 10.23
CA GLY A 119 -0.70 12.97 10.68
C GLY A 119 -0.82 14.45 11.02
N GLY A 120 0.25 15.24 10.81
CA GLY A 120 0.20 16.68 10.92
C GLY A 120 0.31 17.21 12.35
N THR A 121 -0.05 18.48 12.50
CA THR A 121 0.06 19.22 13.76
C THR A 121 -1.31 19.34 14.41
N ILE A 122 -1.36 19.08 15.71
CA ILE A 122 -2.55 19.25 16.56
C ILE A 122 -2.34 20.42 17.53
N ASP A 123 -3.42 21.09 17.91
CA ASP A 123 -3.44 22.06 18.99
C ASP A 123 -3.52 21.38 20.36
N ASP A 124 -3.46 22.17 21.44
CA ASP A 124 -3.55 21.72 22.83
C ASP A 124 -4.88 21.03 23.17
N ASN A 125 -5.93 21.27 22.37
CA ASN A 125 -7.24 20.62 22.51
C ASN A 125 -7.34 19.32 21.71
N GLY A 126 -6.26 18.90 21.05
CA GLY A 126 -6.21 17.72 20.19
C GLY A 126 -6.90 17.91 18.84
N LYS A 127 -7.26 19.14 18.48
CA LYS A 127 -7.83 19.46 17.17
C LYS A 127 -6.70 19.64 16.17
N LEU A 128 -6.88 19.08 14.98
CA LEU A 128 -5.90 19.22 13.93
C LEU A 128 -5.85 20.66 13.39
N ILE A 129 -4.65 21.23 13.38
CA ILE A 129 -4.32 22.51 12.75
C ILE A 129 -4.03 22.29 11.27
N GLU A 130 -3.08 21.40 10.95
CA GLU A 130 -2.64 21.15 9.58
C GLU A 130 -2.45 19.64 9.36
N PRO A 131 -2.98 19.05 8.26
CA PRO A 131 -2.69 17.66 7.91
C PRO A 131 -1.20 17.43 7.61
N GLY A 132 -0.71 16.23 7.89
CA GLY A 132 0.64 15.81 7.50
C GLY A 132 0.78 15.69 5.99
N LEU A 133 2.01 15.67 5.49
CA LEU A 133 2.28 15.51 4.06
C LEU A 133 1.66 14.22 3.52
N TRP A 134 1.88 13.11 4.22
CA TRP A 134 1.37 11.82 3.81
C TRP A 134 -0.16 11.85 3.68
N GLU A 135 -0.87 12.44 4.66
CA GLU A 135 -2.32 12.62 4.54
C GLU A 135 -2.73 13.51 3.36
N LYS A 136 -1.99 14.59 3.06
CA LYS A 136 -2.28 15.46 1.93
C LYS A 136 -2.21 14.70 0.60
N GLU A 137 -1.21 13.83 0.44
CA GLU A 137 -1.04 13.02 -0.78
C GLU A 137 -2.15 11.98 -0.92
N GLU A 138 -2.39 11.21 0.13
CA GLU A 138 -3.39 10.12 0.18
C GLU A 138 -4.83 10.60 -0.04
N ARG A 139 -5.15 11.84 0.35
CA ARG A 139 -6.47 12.44 0.09
C ARG A 139 -6.82 12.57 -1.39
N GLN A 140 -5.83 12.52 -2.28
CA GLN A 140 -6.06 12.57 -3.72
C GLN A 140 -6.58 11.24 -4.28
N HIS A 141 -6.32 10.13 -3.59
CA HIS A 141 -6.57 8.78 -4.11
C HIS A 141 -8.05 8.46 -4.19
N THR A 142 -8.80 8.66 -3.10
CA THR A 142 -10.24 8.36 -3.07
C THR A 142 -11.02 9.15 -4.13
N PRO A 143 -10.87 10.49 -4.27
CA PRO A 143 -11.53 11.24 -5.33
C PRO A 143 -11.16 10.78 -6.75
N ALA A 144 -9.88 10.43 -6.98
CA ALA A 144 -9.42 9.92 -8.26
C ALA A 144 -10.10 8.59 -8.63
N LEU A 145 -10.10 7.63 -7.70
CA LEU A 145 -10.72 6.33 -7.90
C LEU A 145 -12.24 6.42 -8.10
N ILE A 146 -12.93 7.28 -7.35
CA ILE A 146 -14.36 7.56 -7.56
C ILE A 146 -14.60 8.13 -8.97
N ARG A 147 -13.74 9.04 -9.42
CA ARG A 147 -13.88 9.63 -10.76
C ARG A 147 -13.64 8.60 -11.86
N VAL A 148 -12.65 7.71 -11.71
CA VAL A 148 -12.45 6.57 -12.63
C VAL A 148 -13.71 5.71 -12.67
N TYR A 149 -14.23 5.31 -11.52
CA TYR A 149 -15.45 4.50 -11.43
C TYR A 149 -16.61 5.19 -12.17
N GLN A 150 -16.80 6.49 -11.96
CA GLN A 150 -17.85 7.26 -12.61
C GLN A 150 -17.64 7.37 -14.13
N GLN A 151 -16.41 7.51 -14.62
CA GLN A 151 -16.16 7.54 -16.07
C GLN A 151 -16.49 6.19 -16.72
N LEU A 152 -16.15 5.08 -16.07
CA LEU A 152 -16.37 3.73 -16.61
C LEU A 152 -17.82 3.27 -16.54
N THR A 153 -18.60 3.79 -15.59
CA THR A 153 -19.96 3.30 -15.32
C THR A 153 -21.06 4.32 -15.59
N GLY A 154 -20.73 5.61 -15.61
CA GLY A 154 -21.70 6.71 -15.52
C GLY A 154 -22.30 6.90 -14.11
N GLU A 155 -21.97 6.05 -13.15
CA GLU A 155 -22.56 6.03 -11.82
C GLU A 155 -21.67 6.70 -10.77
N LYS A 156 -22.29 7.38 -9.81
CA LYS A 156 -21.58 7.93 -8.67
C LYS A 156 -21.65 6.96 -7.50
N ILE A 157 -20.50 6.65 -6.92
CA ILE A 157 -20.39 5.82 -5.72
C ILE A 157 -20.09 6.64 -4.46
N THR A 158 -20.61 6.19 -3.32
CA THR A 158 -20.23 6.70 -2.00
C THR A 158 -19.42 5.64 -1.26
N PRO A 159 -18.21 5.97 -0.75
CA PRO A 159 -17.38 5.00 -0.04
C PRO A 159 -18.08 4.42 1.19
N LYS A 160 -17.95 3.11 1.41
CA LYS A 160 -18.36 2.48 2.66
C LYS A 160 -17.23 2.61 3.67
N LEU A 161 -17.30 3.64 4.51
CA LEU A 161 -16.27 3.95 5.50
C LEU A 161 -15.98 2.75 6.40
N ARG A 162 -14.72 2.31 6.39
CA ARG A 162 -14.24 1.26 7.28
C ARG A 162 -13.98 1.83 8.67
N THR A 163 -14.28 1.02 9.68
CA THR A 163 -13.89 1.35 11.05
C THR A 163 -12.37 1.36 11.16
N VAL A 164 -11.81 2.53 11.40
CA VAL A 164 -10.38 2.69 11.67
C VAL A 164 -10.07 2.13 13.04
N ARG A 165 -8.99 1.33 13.12
CA ARG A 165 -8.48 0.89 14.41
C ARG A 165 -7.82 2.10 15.08
N GLY A 166 -8.29 2.42 16.29
CA GLY A 166 -7.66 3.45 17.11
C GLY A 166 -6.30 3.01 17.65
N TYR A 167 -5.58 3.96 18.22
CA TYR A 167 -4.35 3.71 18.97
C TYR A 167 -4.63 2.80 20.18
N LEU A 168 -3.86 1.72 20.30
CA LEU A 168 -3.94 0.76 21.40
C LEU A 168 -2.58 0.75 22.13
N PRO A 169 -2.35 1.69 23.07
CA PRO A 169 -1.10 1.76 23.82
C PRO A 169 -0.93 0.58 24.75
N THR A 170 0.32 0.17 24.92
CA THR A 170 0.80 -0.70 25.99
C THR A 170 1.86 0.06 26.80
N ASN A 171 2.44 -0.62 27.79
CA ASN A 171 3.55 -0.03 28.56
C ASN A 171 4.87 0.03 27.77
N ASN A 172 4.91 -0.50 26.53
CA ASN A 172 6.10 -0.49 25.68
C ASN A 172 5.81 0.22 24.34
N PRO A 173 5.98 1.56 24.27
CA PRO A 173 5.70 2.34 23.06
C PRO A 173 6.61 1.97 21.88
N TYR A 174 7.81 1.43 22.14
CA TYR A 174 8.74 1.00 21.09
C TYR A 174 8.24 -0.26 20.36
N GLU A 175 7.73 -1.24 21.11
CA GLU A 175 7.11 -2.45 20.57
C GLU A 175 5.75 -2.15 19.90
N ASP A 176 4.98 -1.21 20.46
CA ASP A 176 3.72 -0.74 19.89
C ASP A 176 3.94 -0.12 18.51
N LEU A 177 4.90 0.80 18.40
CA LEU A 177 5.27 1.41 17.14
C LEU A 177 5.82 0.38 16.16
N TYR A 178 6.66 -0.56 16.60
CA TYR A 178 7.21 -1.62 15.74
C TYR A 178 6.09 -2.42 15.05
N ARG A 179 5.09 -2.85 15.81
CA ARG A 179 3.95 -3.61 15.30
C ARG A 179 3.11 -2.80 14.32
N HIS A 180 2.88 -1.52 14.66
CA HIS A 180 2.13 -0.61 13.80
C HIS A 180 2.87 -0.33 12.49
N ALA A 181 4.18 -0.09 12.56
CA ALA A 181 5.04 0.15 11.40
C ALA A 181 5.05 -1.07 10.46
N LEU A 182 5.16 -2.29 10.98
CA LEU A 182 5.03 -3.50 10.17
C LEU A 182 3.68 -3.58 9.44
N HIS A 183 2.59 -3.13 10.08
CA HIS A 183 1.27 -3.09 9.45
C HIS A 183 1.17 -2.03 8.34
N ARG A 184 1.75 -0.84 8.55
CA ARG A 184 1.82 0.19 7.50
C ARG A 184 2.65 -0.25 6.31
N ILE A 185 3.86 -0.76 6.54
CA ILE A 185 4.72 -1.28 5.46
C ILE A 185 3.98 -2.33 4.63
N ALA A 186 3.29 -3.27 5.28
CA ALA A 186 2.52 -4.29 4.57
C ALA A 186 1.30 -3.73 3.81
N THR A 187 0.72 -2.62 4.28
CA THR A 187 -0.40 -1.95 3.62
C THR A 187 0.08 -1.21 2.36
N GLU A 188 1.13 -0.40 2.47
CA GLU A 188 1.65 0.34 1.30
C GLU A 188 2.24 -0.61 0.26
N PHE A 189 2.91 -1.69 0.71
CA PHE A 189 3.38 -2.76 -0.19
C PHE A 189 2.21 -3.43 -0.93
N GLY A 190 1.11 -3.66 -0.22
CA GLY A 190 -0.13 -4.19 -0.79
C GLY A 190 -0.71 -3.29 -1.87
N ALA A 191 -0.84 -2.00 -1.58
CA ALA A 191 -1.34 -0.99 -2.50
C ALA A 191 -0.40 -0.80 -3.71
N THR A 192 0.91 -0.72 -3.47
CA THR A 192 1.95 -0.70 -4.52
C THR A 192 1.78 -1.87 -5.49
N CYS A 193 1.69 -3.10 -4.99
CA CYS A 193 1.52 -4.28 -5.83
C CYS A 193 0.19 -4.26 -6.58
N LEU A 194 -0.90 -3.82 -5.94
CA LEU A 194 -2.21 -3.73 -6.56
C LEU A 194 -2.22 -2.73 -7.71
N TYR A 195 -1.70 -1.51 -7.51
CA TYR A 195 -1.68 -0.50 -8.56
C TYR A 195 -0.73 -0.86 -9.70
N LEU A 196 0.45 -1.45 -9.43
CA LEU A 196 1.31 -1.98 -10.48
C LEU A 196 0.63 -3.10 -11.30
N TRP A 197 -0.13 -3.97 -10.63
CA TRP A 197 -0.91 -5.01 -11.31
C TRP A 197 -2.05 -4.41 -12.15
N LEU A 198 -2.78 -3.42 -11.62
CA LEU A 198 -3.83 -2.71 -12.37
C LEU A 198 -3.24 -1.95 -13.57
N MET A 199 -2.06 -1.34 -13.42
CA MET A 199 -1.34 -0.71 -14.54
C MET A 199 -1.01 -1.72 -15.64
N ALA A 200 -0.60 -2.94 -15.29
CA ALA A 200 -0.35 -3.98 -16.29
C ALA A 200 -1.60 -4.38 -17.09
N HIS A 201 -2.78 -4.21 -16.48
CA HIS A 201 -4.10 -4.50 -17.01
C HIS A 201 -4.82 -3.27 -17.59
N THR A 202 -4.15 -2.13 -17.74
CA THR A 202 -4.74 -0.90 -18.25
C THR A 202 -3.83 -0.21 -19.27
N THR A 203 -4.41 0.68 -20.08
CA THR A 203 -3.70 1.48 -21.06
C THR A 203 -4.22 2.93 -21.07
N GLY A 204 -3.53 3.82 -21.78
CA GLY A 204 -3.95 5.22 -21.97
C GLY A 204 -4.13 5.98 -20.65
N SER A 205 -5.10 6.89 -20.61
CA SER A 205 -5.33 7.76 -19.45
C SER A 205 -5.82 7.03 -18.20
N LEU A 206 -6.38 5.82 -18.35
CA LEU A 206 -6.67 4.95 -17.21
C LEU A 206 -5.38 4.39 -16.57
N GLN A 207 -4.38 4.04 -17.38
CA GLN A 207 -3.07 3.65 -16.86
C GLN A 207 -2.35 4.84 -16.23
N ASP A 208 -2.48 6.04 -16.82
CA ASP A 208 -1.85 7.26 -16.31
C ASP A 208 -2.30 7.62 -14.89
N ILE A 209 -3.58 7.42 -14.55
CA ILE A 209 -4.09 7.68 -13.20
C ILE A 209 -3.60 6.63 -12.20
N LEU A 210 -3.57 5.35 -12.61
CA LEU A 210 -3.04 4.27 -11.79
C LEU A 210 -1.53 4.41 -11.54
N GLU A 211 -0.81 4.98 -12.50
CA GLU A 211 0.59 5.36 -12.33
C GLU A 211 0.77 6.39 -11.22
N GLN A 212 -0.06 7.44 -11.16
CA GLN A 212 0.06 8.46 -10.12
C GLN A 212 -0.18 7.88 -8.72
N LEU A 213 -1.16 6.98 -8.61
CA LEU A 213 -1.42 6.23 -7.37
C LEU A 213 -0.21 5.34 -7.02
N ALA A 214 0.30 4.56 -7.98
CA ALA A 214 1.44 3.68 -7.75
C ALA A 214 2.70 4.46 -7.32
N ILE A 215 2.97 5.62 -7.91
CA ILE A 215 4.12 6.46 -7.52
C ILE A 215 3.99 6.91 -6.07
N ASP A 216 2.80 7.31 -5.62
CA ASP A 216 2.56 7.72 -4.24
C ASP A 216 2.76 6.54 -3.29
N GLU A 217 2.17 5.37 -3.59
CA GLU A 217 2.32 4.18 -2.76
C GLU A 217 3.77 3.68 -2.66
N ILE A 218 4.51 3.74 -3.76
CA ILE A 218 5.93 3.37 -3.76
C ILE A 218 6.71 4.34 -2.88
N ASN A 219 6.42 5.64 -2.99
CA ASN A 219 7.03 6.65 -2.14
C ASN A 219 6.74 6.41 -0.66
N HIS A 220 5.48 6.14 -0.30
CA HIS A 220 5.10 5.86 1.09
C HIS A 220 5.72 4.57 1.61
N MET A 221 5.63 3.49 0.84
CA MET A 221 6.23 2.19 1.14
C MET A 221 7.74 2.33 1.39
N THR A 222 8.46 2.97 0.48
CA THR A 222 9.91 3.18 0.59
C THR A 222 10.28 3.97 1.84
N LYS A 223 9.55 5.05 2.12
CA LYS A 223 9.79 5.90 3.28
C LYS A 223 9.53 5.17 4.60
N PHE A 224 8.40 4.48 4.71
CA PHE A 224 8.10 3.66 5.90
C PHE A 224 9.06 2.48 6.05
N TRP A 225 9.46 1.83 4.95
CA TRP A 225 10.40 0.71 4.98
C TRP A 225 11.79 1.15 5.44
N GLY A 226 12.38 2.16 4.79
CA GLY A 226 13.72 2.64 5.12
C GLY A 226 13.79 3.22 6.53
N PHE A 227 12.78 4.01 6.93
CA PHE A 227 12.64 4.48 8.30
C PHE A 227 12.50 3.32 9.30
N GLY A 228 11.74 2.28 8.96
CA GLY A 228 11.57 1.08 9.79
C GLY A 228 12.87 0.30 9.98
N VAL A 229 13.68 0.15 8.93
CA VAL A 229 15.01 -0.48 9.02
C VAL A 229 15.93 0.33 9.92
N TRP A 230 15.92 1.66 9.80
CA TRP A 230 16.71 2.55 10.64
C TRP A 230 16.28 2.51 12.11
N ALA A 231 14.98 2.60 12.41
CA ALA A 231 14.47 2.61 13.77
C ALA A 231 14.52 1.23 14.47
N TYR A 232 14.56 0.14 13.68
CA TYR A 232 14.54 -1.23 14.16
C TYR A 232 15.58 -2.12 13.44
N PRO A 233 16.89 -1.84 13.60
CA PRO A 233 17.97 -2.50 12.85
C PRO A 233 18.12 -4.00 13.20
N ASP A 234 17.71 -4.41 14.40
CA ASP A 234 17.71 -5.82 14.83
C ASP A 234 16.52 -6.63 14.29
N THR A 235 15.81 -6.11 13.30
CA THR A 235 14.65 -6.79 12.70
C THR A 235 15.11 -7.95 11.84
N SER A 236 14.80 -9.17 12.29
CA SER A 236 14.99 -10.41 11.52
C SER A 236 13.65 -10.98 11.06
N ALA A 237 13.68 -11.84 10.05
CA ALA A 237 12.50 -12.61 9.63
C ALA A 237 11.86 -13.38 10.79
N ILE A 238 12.68 -13.87 11.74
CA ILE A 238 12.21 -14.52 12.96
C ILE A 238 11.45 -13.54 13.86
N LYS A 239 11.97 -12.32 14.05
CA LYS A 239 11.31 -11.27 14.85
C LYS A 239 9.98 -10.86 14.22
N ILE A 240 9.93 -10.67 12.90
CA ILE A 240 8.70 -10.40 12.15
C ILE A 240 7.69 -11.52 12.39
N THR A 241 8.08 -12.77 12.14
CA THR A 241 7.21 -13.94 12.29
C THR A 241 6.68 -14.09 13.72
N LYS A 242 7.55 -13.96 14.74
CA LYS A 242 7.15 -13.99 16.16
C LYS A 242 6.13 -12.89 16.48
N THR A 243 6.30 -11.71 15.91
CA THR A 243 5.40 -10.56 16.12
C THR A 243 4.02 -10.79 15.48
N LEU A 244 4.01 -11.35 14.28
CA LEU A 244 2.77 -11.77 13.58
C LEU A 244 2.02 -12.90 14.33
N ILE A 245 2.75 -13.80 15.00
CA ILE A 245 2.15 -14.87 15.81
C ILE A 245 1.63 -14.31 17.15
N LYS A 246 2.40 -13.47 17.85
CA LYS A 246 1.99 -12.88 19.14
C LYS A 246 0.72 -12.04 19.02
N THR A 247 0.54 -11.35 17.89
CA THR A 247 -0.69 -10.59 17.58
C THR A 247 -1.93 -11.47 17.36
N ARG A 248 -1.81 -12.81 17.45
CA ARG A 248 -2.91 -13.79 17.37
C ARG A 248 -3.55 -14.14 18.73
N HIS A 249 -2.92 -13.82 19.87
CA HIS A 249 -3.45 -14.16 21.20
C HIS A 249 -4.60 -13.26 21.68
N GLN A 250 -5.45 -13.79 22.59
CA GLN A 250 -6.81 -13.33 22.92
C GLN A 250 -6.97 -11.85 23.32
N ASN A 251 -5.99 -11.21 23.95
CA ASN A 251 -6.04 -9.76 24.28
C ASN A 251 -5.66 -8.84 23.11
N TYR A 252 -5.11 -9.39 22.02
CA TYR A 252 -4.66 -8.69 20.82
C TYR A 252 -5.44 -9.08 19.56
N LYS A 253 -6.60 -9.75 19.71
CA LYS A 253 -7.50 -10.25 18.64
C LYS A 253 -7.87 -9.25 17.52
N ARG A 254 -7.47 -7.98 17.63
CA ARG A 254 -7.76 -6.91 16.67
C ARG A 254 -6.63 -6.58 15.69
N ASN A 255 -5.36 -6.98 15.90
CA ASN A 255 -4.22 -6.47 15.11
C ASN A 255 -3.57 -7.50 14.13
N SER A 256 -4.37 -8.39 13.54
CA SER A 256 -3.82 -9.40 12.61
C SER A 256 -3.69 -8.88 11.17
N LEU A 257 -2.47 -8.95 10.62
CA LEU A 257 -2.19 -8.74 9.19
C LEU A 257 -2.92 -9.76 8.31
N ILE A 258 -2.96 -11.03 8.72
CA ILE A 258 -3.69 -12.10 8.01
C ILE A 258 -5.17 -11.76 7.86
N ARG A 259 -5.80 -11.18 8.90
CA ARG A 259 -7.20 -10.75 8.82
C ARG A 259 -7.38 -9.57 7.86
N THR A 260 -6.41 -8.64 7.84
CA THR A 260 -6.41 -7.50 6.91
C THR A 260 -6.30 -8.01 5.48
N LEU A 261 -5.35 -8.91 5.20
CA LEU A 261 -5.16 -9.57 3.91
C LEU A 261 -6.42 -10.34 3.50
N LYS A 262 -6.92 -11.26 4.34
CA LYS A 262 -8.14 -12.03 4.05
C LYS A 262 -9.34 -11.13 3.74
N ARG A 263 -9.49 -10.03 4.49
CA ARG A 263 -10.56 -9.05 4.26
C ARG A 263 -10.36 -8.27 2.96
N MET A 264 -9.13 -7.88 2.64
CA MET A 264 -8.81 -7.25 1.35
C MET A 264 -9.15 -8.21 0.22
N MET A 265 -8.71 -9.48 0.28
CA MET A 265 -9.07 -10.50 -0.71
C MET A 265 -10.60 -10.64 -0.87
N GLN A 266 -11.35 -10.64 0.22
CA GLN A 266 -12.82 -10.67 0.16
C GLN A 266 -13.43 -9.42 -0.48
N THR A 267 -12.89 -8.24 -0.17
CA THR A 267 -13.37 -6.96 -0.72
C THR A 267 -13.09 -6.87 -2.21
N LEU A 268 -11.95 -7.42 -2.65
CA LEU A 268 -11.57 -7.56 -4.05
C LEU A 268 -12.38 -8.65 -4.78
N GLN A 269 -13.30 -9.35 -4.11
CA GLN A 269 -14.02 -10.52 -4.64
C GLN A 269 -13.09 -11.61 -5.19
N TRP A 270 -11.97 -11.86 -4.53
CA TRP A 270 -10.94 -12.81 -4.98
C TRP A 270 -11.47 -14.14 -5.52
N ASP A 271 -12.49 -14.70 -4.88
CA ASP A 271 -13.03 -16.00 -5.29
C ASP A 271 -13.62 -15.98 -6.70
N SER A 272 -14.13 -14.85 -7.19
CA SER A 272 -14.66 -14.68 -8.56
C SER A 272 -13.57 -14.51 -9.63
N TRP A 273 -12.32 -14.29 -9.25
CA TRP A 273 -11.26 -14.03 -10.23
C TRP A 273 -10.84 -15.30 -10.97
N SER A 274 -10.49 -15.12 -12.24
CA SER A 274 -9.83 -16.15 -13.03
C SER A 274 -8.52 -16.61 -12.37
N PHE A 275 -8.11 -17.85 -12.63
CA PHE A 275 -6.85 -18.37 -12.14
C PHE A 275 -5.65 -17.53 -12.61
N SER A 276 -5.67 -17.09 -13.87
CA SER A 276 -4.66 -16.21 -14.48
C SER A 276 -4.49 -14.88 -13.73
N ASN A 277 -5.59 -14.26 -13.29
CA ASN A 277 -5.54 -13.00 -12.54
C ASN A 277 -5.00 -13.21 -11.12
N LYS A 278 -5.36 -14.33 -10.49
CA LYS A 278 -4.80 -14.72 -9.18
C LYS A 278 -3.30 -14.95 -9.27
N THR A 279 -2.85 -15.70 -10.28
CA THR A 279 -1.42 -16.02 -10.45
C THR A 279 -0.60 -14.81 -10.84
N SER A 280 -1.10 -13.92 -11.71
CA SER A 280 -0.41 -12.68 -12.08
C SER A 280 -0.30 -11.69 -10.91
N LEU A 281 -1.31 -11.60 -10.04
CA LEU A 281 -1.20 -10.79 -8.82
C LEU A 281 -0.17 -11.39 -7.84
N LEU A 282 -0.19 -12.71 -7.62
CA LEU A 282 0.83 -13.39 -6.80
C LEU A 282 2.25 -13.23 -7.38
N PHE A 283 2.37 -13.28 -8.72
CA PHE A 283 3.61 -13.01 -9.42
C PHE A 283 4.08 -11.56 -9.21
N THR A 284 3.17 -10.59 -9.17
CA THR A 284 3.46 -9.18 -8.85
C THR A 284 4.03 -9.06 -7.45
N PHE A 285 3.35 -9.64 -6.44
CA PHE A 285 3.84 -9.66 -5.06
C PHE A 285 5.23 -10.27 -4.92
N THR A 286 5.44 -11.44 -5.52
CA THR A 286 6.70 -12.19 -5.43
C THR A 286 7.85 -11.44 -6.13
N SER A 287 7.57 -10.81 -7.27
CA SER A 287 8.57 -10.06 -8.02
C SER A 287 8.92 -8.74 -7.33
N ALA A 288 7.92 -8.04 -6.79
CA ALA A 288 8.13 -6.79 -6.07
C ALA A 288 8.90 -7.02 -4.77
N ILE A 289 8.54 -8.04 -3.97
CA ILE A 289 9.27 -8.31 -2.71
C ILE A 289 10.72 -8.74 -2.98
N HIS A 290 10.98 -9.42 -4.09
CA HIS A 290 12.35 -9.75 -4.49
C HIS A 290 13.19 -8.49 -4.76
N GLN A 291 12.64 -7.50 -5.49
CA GLN A 291 13.32 -6.22 -5.71
C GLN A 291 13.53 -5.46 -4.41
N LEU A 292 12.51 -5.41 -3.54
CA LEU A 292 12.63 -4.77 -2.23
C LEU A 292 13.67 -5.46 -1.35
N TRP A 293 13.80 -6.78 -1.43
CA TRP A 293 14.82 -7.51 -0.69
C TRP A 293 16.24 -7.16 -1.18
N ILE A 294 16.44 -7.07 -2.50
CA ILE A 294 17.70 -6.60 -3.08
C ILE A 294 18.02 -5.19 -2.61
N TRP A 295 17.05 -4.26 -2.68
CA TRP A 295 17.21 -2.90 -2.22
C TRP A 295 17.49 -2.82 -0.71
N ASN A 296 16.75 -3.58 0.11
CA ASN A 296 16.92 -3.63 1.56
C ASN A 296 18.35 -4.01 1.96
N ASN A 297 19.00 -4.92 1.23
CA ASN A 297 20.39 -5.30 1.49
C ASN A 297 21.39 -4.15 1.25
N THR A 298 20.96 -3.03 0.68
CA THR A 298 21.76 -1.83 0.48
C THR A 298 21.56 -0.77 1.58
N LEU A 299 20.54 -0.95 2.43
CA LEU A 299 20.21 -0.05 3.54
C LEU A 299 21.10 -0.32 4.76
N THR A 300 22.39 0.00 4.63
CA THR A 300 23.38 -0.21 5.70
C THR A 300 23.18 0.78 6.85
N PRO A 301 23.58 0.43 8.10
CA PRO A 301 23.50 1.37 9.22
C PRO A 301 24.23 2.70 8.98
N PRO A 302 25.46 2.75 8.40
CA PRO A 302 26.11 4.02 8.08
C PRO A 302 25.27 4.90 7.14
N TYR A 303 24.72 4.31 6.08
CA TYR A 303 23.88 5.04 5.13
C TYR A 303 22.60 5.59 5.79
N LEU A 304 21.91 4.78 6.60
CA LEU A 304 20.69 5.22 7.26
C LEU A 304 20.96 6.26 8.36
N ASN A 305 22.08 6.15 9.07
CA ASN A 305 22.51 7.14 10.06
C ASN A 305 22.92 8.46 9.41
N GLU A 306 23.44 8.45 8.19
CA GLU A 306 23.67 9.68 7.41
C GLU A 306 22.36 10.41 7.12
N LEU A 307 21.28 9.67 6.82
CA LEU A 307 19.97 10.25 6.50
C LEU A 307 19.20 10.73 7.74
N PHE A 308 19.20 9.94 8.80
CA PHE A 308 18.30 10.13 9.93
C PHE A 308 19.01 10.45 11.25
N GLY A 309 20.33 10.47 11.26
CA GLY A 309 21.15 10.57 12.46
C GLY A 309 21.32 9.24 13.19
N ASP A 310 22.15 9.24 14.23
CA ASP A 310 22.23 8.10 15.14
C ASP A 310 20.91 7.99 15.92
N THR A 311 20.33 6.79 15.94
CA THR A 311 19.13 6.48 16.72
C THR A 311 19.29 6.80 18.21
N GLY A 312 20.53 6.91 18.73
CA GLY A 312 20.81 7.13 20.15
C GLY A 312 20.37 5.96 21.05
N ILE A 313 19.81 4.91 20.45
CA ILE A 313 19.51 3.64 21.11
C ILE A 313 20.85 2.92 21.21
N HIS A 314 21.60 3.21 22.28
CA HIS A 314 22.71 2.34 22.67
C HIS A 314 22.15 0.93 22.79
N TYR A 315 22.57 0.05 21.87
CA TYR A 315 22.34 -1.39 21.96
C TYR A 315 22.92 -1.84 23.29
N SER A 316 22.09 -1.91 24.34
CA SER A 316 22.46 -2.62 25.54
C SER A 316 22.56 -4.09 25.17
N LYS A 317 23.75 -4.53 24.77
CA LYS A 317 24.20 -5.91 24.91
C LYS A 317 24.17 -6.27 26.39
N SER A 318 22.98 -6.44 26.96
CA SER A 318 22.79 -6.90 28.34
C SER A 318 21.30 -7.07 28.66
N PHE A 319 20.64 -7.97 27.94
CA PHE A 319 19.65 -8.84 28.59
C PHE A 319 20.21 -10.26 28.56
N VAL A 320 21.25 -10.48 29.35
CA VAL A 320 21.47 -11.79 29.95
C VAL A 320 20.33 -11.94 30.96
N PRO A 321 19.43 -12.92 30.83
CA PRO A 321 18.50 -13.21 31.91
C PRO A 321 19.34 -13.66 33.10
N ASN A 322 19.30 -12.92 34.19
CA ASN A 322 19.81 -13.42 35.45
C ASN A 322 18.89 -14.57 35.90
N ALA A 323 19.51 -15.75 36.03
CA ALA A 323 19.11 -16.97 36.74
C ALA A 323 17.82 -17.68 36.27
#